data_AF-A0A8D9MPV2-F1
#
_entry.id   AF-A0A8D9MPV2-F1
#
_cell.length_a   1.000
_cell.length_b   1.000
_cell.length_c   1.000
_cell.angle_alpha   90.00
_cell.angle_beta   90.00
_cell.angle_gamma   90.00
#
_symmetry.space_group_name_H-M   'P 1'
#
loop_
_entity.id
_entity.type
_entity.pdbx_description
1 polymer ?
#
loop_
_entity_poly.entity_id
_entity_poly.type
_entity_poly.pdbx_seq_one_letter_code
_entity_poly.pdbx_strand_id
1 'polypeptide(L)'
;MTDGVTRTDVDKTMWLVTLADIITNNSTRQEENLVVILSREESWGPASERNSNALYRASCIMTLYLADTEQTKTQTFTANYWPLLSSLHLFTEEFRLEERLRGHGLGTWITQQFVLWARGLPPETRVWPIDISKADEKSEENQIRRDRLWHAMGFRFPAGQNCSMPLRVDELQLPRSRSSTLRVEPLASGVRRLEEGYRGLQEKIVQLEGEILSKKQLIGSIKKHPFLHLLHRKWRPLPDGKCDALPLRAAKLSLPQSGDSDLEVEQRATRVIRLATLCAQSQKRILDLERDLASQSEELVDLQTNRLSILWEKVVNLALFWGGLVTFLGFIYWMLEL
;
A
#
# COMPACT_ATOMS: atom_id res chain seq x y z
N MET A 1 36.47 27.94 4.06
CA MET A 1 36.26 28.31 5.48
C MET A 1 35.67 27.08 6.14
N THR A 2 36.48 26.38 6.94
CA THR A 2 36.16 25.10 7.55
C THR A 2 35.19 25.25 8.72
N ASP A 3 34.31 24.24 8.84
CA ASP A 3 33.11 24.18 9.65
C ASP A 3 33.31 24.51 11.14
N GLY A 4 32.62 25.55 11.60
CA GLY A 4 32.52 25.94 13.01
C GLY A 4 31.33 25.29 13.74
N VAL A 5 30.89 24.10 13.32
CA VAL A 5 29.77 23.38 13.96
C VAL A 5 30.33 22.39 14.96
N THR A 6 29.97 22.54 16.24
CA THR A 6 30.58 21.75 17.34
C THR A 6 29.73 20.57 17.81
N ARG A 7 28.43 20.55 17.51
CA ARG A 7 27.51 19.46 17.87
C ARG A 7 26.29 19.47 16.97
N THR A 8 25.84 18.29 16.55
CA THR A 8 24.56 18.05 15.89
C THR A 8 23.72 17.11 16.76
N ASP A 9 22.54 17.57 17.18
CA ASP A 9 21.52 16.69 17.79
C ASP A 9 20.47 16.37 16.72
N VAL A 10 20.07 15.12 16.61
CA VAL A 10 19.20 14.62 15.54
C VAL A 10 18.07 13.79 16.12
N ASP A 11 16.89 14.40 16.19
CA ASP A 11 15.65 13.69 16.52
C ASP A 11 14.98 13.20 15.22
N LYS A 12 14.64 11.91 15.15
CA LYS A 12 14.02 11.30 13.95
C LYS A 12 12.64 10.77 14.28
N THR A 13 11.62 11.25 13.56
CA THR A 13 10.27 10.67 13.56
C THR A 13 10.00 9.97 12.24
N MET A 14 9.41 8.77 12.28
CA MET A 14 9.27 7.91 11.11
C MET A 14 7.84 7.38 10.95
N TRP A 15 7.33 7.44 9.72
CA TRP A 15 6.00 6.96 9.37
C TRP A 15 6.02 6.03 8.16
N LEU A 16 5.06 5.11 8.15
CA LEU A 16 4.59 4.48 6.93
C LEU A 16 3.38 5.27 6.42
N VAL A 17 3.48 5.76 5.20
CA VAL A 17 2.40 6.51 4.53
C VAL A 17 1.88 5.67 3.37
N THR A 18 0.58 5.38 3.39
CA THR A 18 -0.10 4.63 2.33
C THR A 18 -1.03 5.59 1.58
N LEU A 19 -0.81 5.72 0.28
CA LEU A 19 -1.66 6.42 -0.67
C LEU A 19 -2.71 5.44 -1.17
N ALA A 20 -3.98 5.65 -0.82
CA ALA A 20 -5.06 4.78 -1.27
C ALA A 20 -5.27 4.87 -2.79
N ASP A 21 -5.78 3.78 -3.38
CA ASP A 21 -6.22 3.75 -4.79
C ASP A 21 -7.16 4.93 -5.08
N ILE A 22 -6.82 5.72 -6.10
CA ILE A 22 -7.76 6.70 -6.67
C ILE A 22 -8.24 6.17 -8.00
N ILE A 23 -9.53 5.84 -8.06
CA ILE A 23 -10.24 5.60 -9.31
C ILE A 23 -10.70 6.96 -9.82
N THR A 24 -10.01 7.47 -10.84
CA THR A 24 -10.49 8.62 -11.61
C THR A 24 -11.11 8.12 -12.92
N ASN A 25 -12.03 8.88 -13.50
CA ASN A 25 -12.70 8.53 -14.77
C ASN A 25 -11.73 8.19 -15.92
N ASN A 26 -10.47 8.64 -15.84
CA ASN A 26 -9.46 8.47 -16.89
C ASN A 26 -8.23 7.64 -16.47
N SER A 27 -8.12 7.22 -15.20
CA SER A 27 -7.00 6.38 -14.74
C SER A 27 -7.26 5.72 -13.39
N THR A 28 -6.80 4.48 -13.24
CA THR A 28 -6.67 3.80 -11.95
C THR A 28 -5.23 3.96 -11.45
N ARG A 29 -5.05 4.69 -10.35
CA ARG A 29 -3.76 4.76 -9.65
C ARG A 29 -3.74 3.71 -8.56
N GLN A 30 -2.72 2.84 -8.57
CA GLN A 30 -2.54 1.76 -7.59
C GLN A 30 -2.05 2.30 -6.24
N GLU A 31 -2.35 1.56 -5.18
CA GLU A 31 -1.99 1.87 -3.81
C GLU A 31 -0.47 1.95 -3.71
N GLU A 32 0.02 3.08 -3.22
CA GLU A 32 1.46 3.33 -3.15
C GLU A 32 1.86 3.52 -1.69
N ASN A 33 2.85 2.74 -1.26
CA ASN A 33 3.37 2.78 0.11
C ASN A 33 4.74 3.48 0.13
N LEU A 34 4.88 4.42 1.05
CA LEU A 34 6.04 5.30 1.19
C LEU A 34 6.55 5.20 2.62
N VAL A 35 7.87 5.20 2.80
CA VAL A 35 8.46 5.45 4.12
C VAL A 35 8.84 6.91 4.20
N VAL A 36 8.36 7.61 5.23
CA VAL A 36 8.65 9.03 5.44
C VAL A 36 9.41 9.20 6.74
N ILE A 37 10.53 9.94 6.67
CA ILE A 37 11.38 10.22 7.82
C ILE A 37 11.48 11.73 7.96
N LEU A 38 11.15 12.24 9.14
CA LEU A 38 11.35 13.63 9.53
C LEU A 38 12.49 13.69 10.54
N SER A 39 13.59 14.30 10.15
CA SER A 39 14.74 14.58 11.01
C SER A 39 14.70 16.04 11.46
N ARG A 40 14.92 16.28 12.74
CA ARG A 40 15.12 17.62 13.32
C ARG A 40 16.57 17.71 13.75
N GLU A 41 17.30 18.62 13.13
CA GLU A 41 18.73 18.77 13.34
C GLU A 41 19.02 20.13 13.94
N GLU A 42 19.76 20.17 15.04
CA GLU A 42 20.24 21.41 15.64
C GLU A 42 21.74 21.48 15.50
N SER A 43 22.24 22.58 14.95
CA SER A 43 23.67 22.88 14.89
C SER A 43 23.99 24.06 15.79
N TRP A 44 25.07 23.91 16.54
CA TRP A 44 25.51 24.87 17.55
C TRP A 44 26.84 25.51 17.14
N GLY A 45 26.95 26.83 17.35
CA GLY A 45 28.15 27.58 17.01
C GLY A 45 29.37 27.18 17.86
N PRO A 46 30.59 27.65 17.51
CA PRO A 46 31.78 27.35 18.28
C PRO A 46 31.69 28.01 19.66
N ALA A 47 32.12 27.28 20.70
CA ALA A 47 32.16 27.81 22.06
C ALA A 47 33.11 29.02 22.12
N SER A 48 32.59 30.18 22.52
CA SER A 48 33.39 31.37 22.83
C SER A 48 33.29 31.68 24.32
N GLU A 49 34.31 32.32 24.89
CA GLU A 49 34.41 32.65 26.33
C GLU A 49 33.24 33.50 26.86
N ARG A 50 32.45 34.15 25.99
CA ARG A 50 31.31 35.00 26.39
C ARG A 50 29.93 34.37 26.20
N ASN A 51 29.78 33.34 25.37
CA ASN A 51 28.52 32.62 25.15
C ASN A 51 28.84 31.26 24.51
N SER A 52 29.09 30.25 25.34
CA SER A 52 29.06 28.85 24.93
C SER A 52 27.61 28.39 24.81
N ASN A 53 27.23 27.76 23.68
CA ASN A 53 25.92 27.14 23.41
C ASN A 53 24.83 28.03 22.78
N ALA A 54 25.16 28.96 21.88
CA ALA A 54 24.14 29.60 21.05
C ALA A 54 23.74 28.68 19.88
N LEU A 55 22.44 28.41 19.73
CA LEU A 55 21.89 27.67 18.59
C LEU A 55 22.19 28.47 17.32
N TYR A 56 22.91 27.84 16.38
CA TYR A 56 23.31 28.48 15.12
C TYR A 56 22.25 28.29 14.03
N ARG A 57 21.71 27.07 13.91
CA ARG A 57 20.66 26.72 12.97
C ARG A 57 19.88 25.52 13.50
N ALA A 58 18.55 25.58 13.38
CA ALA A 58 17.70 24.41 13.49
C ALA A 58 17.12 24.07 12.11
N SER A 59 17.17 22.82 11.73
CA SER A 59 16.71 22.31 10.45
C SER A 59 15.65 21.25 10.68
N CYS A 60 14.59 21.28 9.87
CA CYS A 60 13.60 20.22 9.80
C CYS A 60 13.67 19.64 8.40
N ILE A 61 13.94 18.34 8.29
CA ILE A 61 14.23 17.68 7.01
C ILE A 61 13.28 16.51 6.88
N MET A 62 12.46 16.49 5.84
CA MET A 62 11.57 15.38 5.53
C MET A 62 12.05 14.64 4.28
N THR A 63 12.39 13.37 4.42
CA THR A 63 12.81 12.49 3.33
C THR A 63 11.72 11.46 3.07
N LEU A 64 11.24 11.41 1.83
CA LEU A 64 10.30 10.42 1.33
C LEU A 64 11.09 9.36 0.58
N TYR A 65 10.95 8.11 0.99
CA TYR A 65 11.49 6.94 0.29
C TYR A 65 10.38 6.32 -0.54
N LEU A 66 10.59 6.28 -1.85
CA LEU A 66 9.64 5.87 -2.86
C LEU A 66 10.02 4.51 -3.43
N ALA A 67 9.02 3.68 -3.70
CA ALA A 67 9.22 2.48 -4.52
C ALA A 67 9.55 2.90 -5.95
N ASP A 68 10.66 2.42 -6.51
CA ASP A 68 10.88 2.43 -7.96
C ASP A 68 11.27 1.02 -8.42
N THR A 69 11.17 0.77 -9.71
CA THR A 69 11.36 -0.58 -10.29
C THR A 69 12.78 -1.12 -10.13
N GLU A 70 13.77 -0.25 -9.93
CA GLU A 70 15.19 -0.63 -9.87
C GLU A 70 15.95 -0.08 -8.64
N GLN A 71 15.60 1.11 -8.15
CA GLN A 71 16.27 1.75 -7.00
C GLN A 71 15.26 2.48 -6.10
N THR A 72 15.62 2.72 -4.83
CA THR A 72 14.77 3.54 -3.96
C THR A 72 15.00 4.99 -4.31
N LYS A 73 13.99 5.64 -4.91
CA LYS A 73 14.07 7.07 -5.18
C LYS A 73 13.75 7.84 -3.91
N THR A 74 14.53 8.88 -3.63
CA THR A 74 14.27 9.76 -2.49
C THR A 74 13.82 11.13 -2.96
N GLN A 75 12.94 11.75 -2.19
CA GLN A 75 12.57 13.15 -2.34
C GLN A 75 12.65 13.82 -0.99
N THR A 76 13.41 14.91 -0.89
CA THR A 76 13.70 15.60 0.36
C THR A 76 13.13 17.01 0.37
N PHE A 77 12.56 17.41 1.48
CA PHE A 77 12.11 18.76 1.75
C PHE A 77 12.79 19.27 3.01
N THR A 78 13.29 20.51 2.98
CA THR A 78 14.06 21.08 4.09
C THR A 78 13.51 22.44 4.48
N ALA A 79 13.35 22.64 5.78
CA ALA A 79 13.09 23.93 6.40
C ALA A 79 14.27 24.29 7.31
N ASN A 80 14.66 25.56 7.31
CA ASN A 80 15.81 26.05 8.08
C ASN A 80 15.41 27.29 8.89
N TYR A 81 15.70 27.25 10.18
CA TYR A 81 15.57 28.37 11.10
C TYR A 81 16.96 28.88 11.51
N TRP A 82 17.16 30.18 11.40
CA TRP A 82 18.36 30.88 11.85
C TRP A 82 18.00 31.79 13.03
N PRO A 83 18.32 31.39 14.28
CA PRO A 83 17.98 32.14 15.49
C PRO A 83 18.52 33.57 15.47
N LEU A 84 19.77 33.75 15.03
CA LEU A 84 20.43 35.07 14.97
C LEU A 84 19.71 36.08 14.06
N LEU A 85 19.05 35.58 13.01
CA LEU A 85 18.31 36.41 12.06
C LEU A 85 16.82 36.48 12.41
N SER A 86 16.38 35.76 13.45
CA SER A 86 14.97 35.50 13.75
C SER A 86 14.17 35.18 12.48
N SER A 87 14.72 34.29 11.65
CA SER A 87 14.25 34.05 10.30
C SER A 87 14.13 32.56 10.00
N LEU A 88 13.01 32.18 9.40
CA LEU A 88 12.64 30.82 9.02
C LEU A 88 12.45 30.74 7.50
N HIS A 89 13.15 29.84 6.84
CA HIS A 89 12.87 29.42 5.47
C HIS A 89 12.11 28.10 5.51
N LEU A 90 10.80 28.13 5.24
CA LEU A 90 9.92 26.97 5.41
C LEU A 90 10.17 25.88 4.36
N PHE A 91 10.61 26.25 3.16
CA PHE A 91 11.01 25.33 2.09
C PHE A 91 12.20 25.90 1.34
N THR A 92 13.40 25.32 1.54
CA THR A 92 14.63 25.83 0.92
C THR A 92 14.71 25.64 -0.59
N GLU A 93 13.94 24.69 -1.11
CA GLU A 93 13.85 24.34 -2.52
C GLU A 93 12.40 24.44 -3.00
N GLU A 94 12.19 24.39 -4.31
CA GLU A 94 10.85 24.39 -4.91
C GLU A 94 10.03 23.20 -4.37
N PHE A 95 8.91 23.50 -3.71
CA PHE A 95 8.03 22.47 -3.18
C PHE A 95 7.26 21.75 -4.29
N ARG A 96 7.84 20.67 -4.82
CA ARG A 96 7.26 19.90 -5.92
C ARG A 96 7.23 18.41 -5.63
N LEU A 97 6.03 17.84 -5.55
CA LEU A 97 5.86 16.38 -5.48
C LEU A 97 5.98 15.72 -6.85
N GLU A 98 6.47 14.48 -6.85
CA GLU A 98 6.40 13.60 -8.02
C GLU A 98 4.94 13.39 -8.46
N GLU A 99 4.71 13.31 -9.76
CA GLU A 99 3.36 13.37 -10.35
C GLU A 99 2.42 12.27 -9.85
N ARG A 100 2.95 11.06 -9.66
CA ARG A 100 2.21 9.91 -9.12
C ARG A 100 1.67 10.14 -7.70
N LEU A 101 2.37 10.93 -6.88
CA LEU A 101 2.02 11.18 -5.48
C LEU A 101 0.96 12.28 -5.33
N ARG A 102 0.73 13.08 -6.37
CA ARG A 102 -0.21 14.22 -6.35
C ARG A 102 -1.65 13.72 -6.26
N GLY A 103 -2.52 14.55 -5.67
CA GLY A 103 -3.96 14.29 -5.57
C GLY A 103 -4.42 13.55 -4.31
N HIS A 104 -3.50 12.92 -3.57
CA HIS A 104 -3.83 12.15 -2.35
C HIS A 104 -3.88 13.01 -1.07
N GLY A 105 -3.61 14.32 -1.16
CA GLY A 105 -3.44 15.19 0.01
C GLY A 105 -2.06 15.12 0.66
N LEU A 106 -1.12 14.37 0.08
CA LEU A 106 0.25 14.22 0.61
C LEU A 106 0.95 15.57 0.81
N GLY A 107 0.83 16.48 -0.16
CA GLY A 107 1.43 17.81 -0.06
C GLY A 107 0.92 18.60 1.15
N THR A 108 -0.39 18.55 1.41
CA THR A 108 -0.99 19.18 2.59
C THR A 108 -0.50 18.55 3.89
N TRP A 109 -0.35 17.23 3.94
CA TRP A 109 0.17 16.56 5.14
C TRP A 109 1.65 16.89 5.39
N ILE A 110 2.48 16.94 4.35
CA ILE A 110 3.88 17.35 4.44
C ILE A 110 3.98 18.77 4.98
N THR A 111 3.23 19.71 4.38
CA THR A 111 3.29 21.11 4.82
C THR A 111 2.75 21.29 6.23
N GLN A 112 1.76 20.50 6.66
CA GLN A 112 1.32 20.46 8.06
C GLN A 112 2.46 20.09 9.01
N GLN A 113 3.32 19.11 8.68
CA GLN A 113 4.44 18.73 9.57
C GLN A 113 5.45 19.88 9.72
N PHE A 114 5.77 20.57 8.63
CA PHE A 114 6.65 21.74 8.68
C PHE A 114 6.04 22.90 9.47
N VAL A 115 4.74 23.17 9.30
CA VAL A 115 4.05 24.20 10.09
C VAL A 115 4.01 23.82 11.57
N LEU A 116 3.75 22.54 11.91
CA LEU A 116 3.75 22.08 13.31
C LEU A 116 5.12 22.29 13.97
N TRP A 117 6.20 21.96 13.27
CA TRP A 117 7.56 22.24 13.75
C TRP A 117 7.81 23.75 13.87
N ALA A 118 7.48 24.53 12.83
CA ALA A 118 7.70 25.97 12.80
C ALA A 118 6.98 26.71 13.93
N ARG A 119 5.76 26.28 14.31
CA ARG A 119 5.00 26.88 15.42
C ARG A 119 5.60 26.64 16.81
N GLY A 120 6.60 25.76 16.93
CA GLY A 120 7.42 25.63 18.13
C GLY A 120 8.52 26.69 18.25
N LEU A 121 8.77 27.48 17.21
CA LEU A 121 9.77 28.55 17.19
C LEU A 121 9.20 29.84 17.83
N PRO A 122 10.05 30.84 18.16
CA PRO A 122 9.59 32.12 18.70
C PRO A 122 8.57 32.80 17.77
N PRO A 123 7.43 33.29 18.30
CA PRO A 123 6.30 33.76 17.50
C PRO A 123 6.65 34.93 16.56
N GLU A 124 7.58 35.78 16.97
CA GLU A 124 8.07 36.92 16.20
C GLU A 124 8.98 36.55 15.01
N THR A 125 9.38 35.27 14.91
CA THR A 125 10.22 34.76 13.82
C THR A 125 9.60 35.08 12.46
N ARG A 126 10.37 35.72 11.59
CA ARG A 126 9.95 36.04 10.23
C ARG A 126 10.08 34.82 9.34
N VAL A 127 8.99 34.44 8.69
CA VAL A 127 8.97 33.43 7.64
C VAL A 127 9.31 34.11 6.31
N TRP A 128 10.30 33.55 5.62
CA TRP A 128 10.70 34.02 4.31
C TRP A 128 9.55 33.91 3.30
N PRO A 129 9.42 34.88 2.39
CA PRO A 129 8.49 34.78 1.28
C PRO A 129 8.65 33.50 0.47
N ILE A 130 7.53 32.97 -0.02
CA ILE A 130 7.50 31.86 -0.96
C ILE A 130 7.47 32.41 -2.38
N ASP A 131 8.41 31.96 -3.20
CA ASP A 131 8.42 32.24 -4.63
C ASP A 131 7.71 31.13 -5.39
N ILE A 132 6.73 31.54 -6.18
CA ILE A 132 5.94 30.67 -7.05
C ILE A 132 6.64 30.53 -8.40
N SER A 133 6.82 29.28 -8.81
CA SER A 133 7.38 28.93 -10.12
C SER A 133 6.42 29.30 -11.25
N LYS A 134 6.96 29.91 -12.32
CA LYS A 134 6.20 30.17 -13.56
C LYS A 134 5.73 28.89 -14.26
N ALA A 135 6.30 27.73 -13.92
CA ALA A 135 5.85 26.45 -14.45
C ALA A 135 4.43 26.09 -13.98
N ASP A 136 4.04 26.55 -12.79
CA ASP A 136 2.72 26.29 -12.21
C ASP A 136 1.60 27.12 -12.87
N GLU A 137 1.94 28.21 -13.56
CA GLU A 137 0.99 29.07 -14.29
C GLU A 137 0.54 28.48 -15.63
N LYS A 138 1.17 27.39 -16.09
CA LYS A 138 0.84 26.75 -17.38
C LYS A 138 -0.48 26.00 -17.38
N SER A 139 -1.02 25.67 -16.21
CA SER A 139 -2.25 24.89 -16.05
C SER A 139 -3.10 25.53 -14.95
N GLU A 140 -4.34 25.87 -15.28
CA GLU A 140 -5.29 26.47 -14.34
C GLU A 140 -5.53 25.58 -13.12
N GLU A 141 -5.58 24.26 -13.31
CA GLU A 141 -5.71 23.30 -12.21
C GLU A 141 -4.50 23.33 -11.26
N ASN A 142 -3.28 23.40 -11.82
CA ASN A 142 -2.06 23.52 -11.02
C ASN A 142 -2.02 24.84 -10.25
N GLN A 143 -2.41 25.94 -10.89
CA GLN A 143 -2.52 27.25 -10.27
C GLN A 143 -3.50 27.22 -9.08
N ILE A 144 -4.72 26.71 -9.28
CA ILE A 144 -5.72 26.60 -8.22
C ILE A 144 -5.22 25.72 -7.07
N ARG A 145 -4.61 24.56 -7.37
CA ARG A 145 -4.11 23.63 -6.35
C ARG A 145 -2.98 24.26 -5.52
N ARG A 146 -2.03 24.92 -6.18
CA ARG A 146 -0.91 25.63 -5.57
C ARG A 146 -1.41 26.77 -4.70
N ASP A 147 -2.30 27.61 -5.22
CA ASP A 147 -2.83 28.76 -4.49
C ASP A 147 -3.58 28.30 -3.25
N ARG A 148 -4.44 27.27 -3.36
CA ARG A 148 -5.11 26.68 -2.20
C ARG A 148 -4.14 26.17 -1.15
N LEU A 149 -3.01 25.57 -1.56
CA LEU A 149 -2.01 25.05 -0.63
C LEU A 149 -1.35 26.18 0.17
N TRP A 150 -0.83 27.22 -0.51
CA TRP A 150 -0.13 28.32 0.15
C TRP A 150 -1.07 29.19 0.98
N HIS A 151 -2.26 29.50 0.47
CA HIS A 151 -3.27 30.26 1.23
C HIS A 151 -3.73 29.50 2.48
N ALA A 152 -3.81 28.17 2.43
CA ALA A 152 -4.16 27.36 3.61
C ALA A 152 -3.11 27.42 4.74
N MET A 153 -1.87 27.81 4.43
CA MET A 153 -0.82 28.07 5.43
C MET A 153 -0.79 29.52 5.91
N GLY A 154 -1.60 30.42 5.33
CA GLY A 154 -1.64 31.83 5.66
C GLY A 154 -0.83 32.74 4.73
N PHE A 155 -0.14 32.19 3.72
CA PHE A 155 0.58 33.01 2.73
C PHE A 155 -0.42 33.78 1.86
N ARG A 156 -0.05 35.02 1.53
CA ARG A 156 -0.83 35.92 0.69
C ARG A 156 0.03 36.43 -0.46
N PHE A 157 -0.52 36.45 -1.66
CA PHE A 157 0.19 36.86 -2.87
C PHE A 157 -0.44 38.15 -3.42
N PRO A 158 0.35 39.22 -3.63
CA PRO A 158 -0.14 40.41 -4.31
C PRO A 158 -0.56 40.09 -5.75
N ALA A 159 -1.53 40.84 -6.28
CA ALA A 159 -1.99 40.66 -7.65
C ALA A 159 -0.84 40.84 -8.66
N GLY A 160 -0.64 39.85 -9.53
CA GLY A 160 0.43 39.86 -10.54
C GLY A 160 1.84 39.63 -9.99
N GLN A 161 1.99 39.26 -8.72
CA GLN A 161 3.28 38.90 -8.13
C GLN A 161 3.35 37.39 -7.83
N ASN A 162 4.54 36.84 -8.01
CA ASN A 162 4.82 35.43 -7.74
C ASN A 162 5.47 35.22 -6.36
N CYS A 163 5.75 36.29 -5.64
CA CYS A 163 6.36 36.26 -4.32
C CYS A 163 5.28 36.54 -3.27
N SER A 164 5.24 35.75 -2.19
CA SER A 164 4.30 35.99 -1.09
C SER A 164 4.68 37.22 -0.27
N MET A 165 3.71 37.82 0.40
CA MET A 165 3.99 38.77 1.47
C MET A 165 4.76 38.08 2.62
N PRO A 166 5.61 38.80 3.36
CA PRO A 166 6.20 38.29 4.60
C PRO A 166 5.13 37.85 5.60
N LEU A 167 5.44 36.79 6.34
CA LEU A 167 4.56 36.19 7.33
C LEU A 167 5.38 35.93 8.60
N ARG A 168 4.76 35.98 9.78
CA ARG A 168 5.39 35.52 11.03
C ARG A 168 4.96 34.11 11.39
N VAL A 169 5.72 33.46 12.27
CA VAL A 169 5.41 32.11 12.74
C VAL A 169 4.05 32.03 13.45
N ASP A 170 3.68 33.06 14.23
CA ASP A 170 2.37 33.14 14.90
C ASP A 170 1.19 33.26 13.91
N GLU A 171 1.46 33.78 12.71
CA GLU A 171 0.48 33.94 11.63
C GLU A 171 0.33 32.68 10.74
N LEU A 172 1.22 31.68 10.89
CA LEU A 172 1.13 30.41 10.17
C LEU A 172 -0.13 29.64 10.56
N GLN A 173 -0.91 29.26 9.55
CA GLN A 173 -2.12 28.47 9.72
C GLN A 173 -1.84 27.00 9.46
N LEU A 174 -2.44 26.12 10.29
CA LEU A 174 -2.41 24.69 10.00
C LEU A 174 -3.41 24.42 8.86
N PRO A 175 -2.96 23.90 7.71
CA PRO A 175 -3.86 23.57 6.62
C PRO A 175 -4.95 22.62 7.12
N ARG A 176 -6.23 22.94 6.93
CA ARG A 176 -7.31 21.99 7.22
C ARG A 176 -7.52 21.11 6.00
N SER A 177 -7.17 19.83 6.10
CA SER A 177 -7.52 18.87 5.04
C SER A 177 -9.02 18.59 5.08
N ARG A 178 -9.72 18.85 3.97
CA ARG A 178 -11.16 18.53 3.85
C ARG A 178 -11.40 17.11 3.32
N SER A 179 -10.37 16.44 2.79
CA SER A 179 -10.48 15.13 2.13
C SER A 179 -9.10 14.49 1.94
N SER A 180 -8.50 13.97 3.02
CA SER A 180 -7.28 13.16 2.90
C SER A 180 -7.67 11.68 2.85
N THR A 181 -7.23 10.99 1.80
CA THR A 181 -7.28 9.52 1.71
C THR A 181 -5.98 8.88 2.20
N LEU A 182 -5.06 9.68 2.75
CA LEU A 182 -3.79 9.20 3.28
C LEU A 182 -4.03 8.39 4.56
N ARG A 183 -3.40 7.22 4.63
CA ARG A 183 -3.20 6.53 5.88
C ARG A 183 -1.77 6.76 6.35
N VAL A 184 -1.63 7.38 7.51
CA VAL A 184 -0.33 7.68 8.12
C VAL A 184 -0.25 6.95 9.45
N GLU A 185 0.76 6.10 9.62
CA GLU A 185 0.98 5.35 10.86
C GLU A 185 2.44 5.43 11.29
N PRO A 186 2.75 5.34 12.60
CA PRO A 186 4.12 5.15 13.06
C PRO A 186 4.76 3.96 12.36
N LEU A 187 6.00 4.11 11.90
CA LEU A 187 6.65 3.10 11.04
C LEU A 187 6.64 1.71 11.66
N ALA A 188 6.92 1.59 12.96
CA ALA A 188 6.88 0.32 13.69
C ALA A 188 5.52 -0.38 13.62
N SER A 189 4.43 0.40 13.78
CA SER A 189 3.07 -0.12 13.71
C SER A 189 2.70 -0.52 12.29
N GLY A 190 3.07 0.32 11.31
CA GLY A 190 2.85 0.05 9.89
C GLY A 190 3.57 -1.20 9.40
N VAL A 191 4.84 -1.39 9.80
CA VAL A 191 5.61 -2.59 9.45
C VAL A 191 5.01 -3.85 10.07
N ARG A 192 4.64 -3.81 11.35
CA ARG A 192 3.97 -4.96 12.00
C ARG A 192 2.68 -5.34 11.26
N ARG A 193 1.86 -4.34 10.90
CA ARG A 193 0.64 -4.55 10.10
C ARG A 193 0.95 -5.18 8.74
N LEU A 194 2.00 -4.73 8.06
CA LEU A 194 2.42 -5.32 6.77
C LEU A 194 2.92 -6.76 6.94
N GLU A 195 3.70 -7.07 7.98
CA GLU A 195 4.19 -8.42 8.25
C GLU A 195 3.04 -9.39 8.56
N GLU A 196 2.12 -8.98 9.45
CA GLU A 196 0.93 -9.75 9.80
C GLU A 196 0.00 -9.94 8.59
N GLY A 197 -0.21 -8.87 7.82
CA GLY A 197 -1.00 -8.90 6.58
C GLY A 197 -0.38 -9.81 5.53
N TYR A 198 0.94 -9.71 5.29
CA TYR A 198 1.65 -10.56 4.34
C TYR A 198 1.53 -12.04 4.71
N ARG A 199 1.71 -12.38 5.98
CA ARG A 199 1.54 -13.76 6.46
C ARG A 199 0.13 -14.28 6.17
N GLY A 200 -0.91 -13.52 6.52
CA GLY A 200 -2.29 -13.90 6.25
C GLY A 200 -2.60 -14.04 4.74
N LEU A 201 -2.01 -13.17 3.90
CA LEU A 201 -2.13 -13.27 2.45
C LEU A 201 -1.48 -14.55 1.90
N GLN A 202 -0.29 -14.91 2.40
CA GLN A 202 0.40 -16.14 1.98
C GLN A 202 -0.38 -17.39 2.40
N GLU A 203 -0.91 -17.42 3.63
CA GLU A 203 -1.78 -18.51 4.10
C GLU A 203 -3.00 -18.68 3.20
N LYS A 204 -3.67 -17.57 2.84
CA LYS A 204 -4.81 -17.58 1.93
C LYS A 204 -4.45 -18.06 0.52
N ILE A 205 -3.28 -17.68 -0.01
CA ILE A 205 -2.80 -18.16 -1.32
C ILE A 205 -2.65 -19.69 -1.30
N VAL A 206 -1.96 -20.23 -0.29
CA VAL A 206 -1.74 -21.68 -0.17
C VAL A 206 -3.07 -22.43 -0.05
N GLN A 207 -4.00 -21.90 0.75
CA GLN A 207 -5.34 -22.48 0.87
C GLN A 207 -6.07 -22.52 -0.49
N LEU A 208 -6.13 -21.39 -1.19
CA LEU A 208 -6.82 -21.30 -2.48
C LEU A 208 -6.18 -22.22 -3.54
N GLU A 209 -4.85 -22.30 -3.59
CA GLU A 209 -4.15 -23.20 -4.50
C GLU A 209 -4.45 -24.67 -4.21
N GLY A 210 -4.50 -25.05 -2.93
CA GLY A 210 -4.90 -26.39 -2.50
C GLY A 210 -6.33 -26.74 -2.91
N GLU A 211 -7.27 -25.81 -2.72
CA GLU A 211 -8.67 -25.98 -3.13
C GLU A 211 -8.83 -26.10 -4.66
N ILE A 212 -8.14 -25.25 -5.43
CA ILE A 212 -8.14 -25.31 -6.90
C ILE A 212 -7.56 -26.64 -7.39
N LEU A 213 -6.43 -27.08 -6.83
CA LEU A 213 -5.78 -28.34 -7.21
C LEU A 213 -6.69 -29.53 -6.94
N SER A 214 -7.31 -29.57 -5.76
CA SER A 214 -8.24 -30.63 -5.37
C SER A 214 -9.47 -30.67 -6.31
N LYS A 215 -10.05 -29.52 -6.64
CA LYS A 215 -11.15 -29.43 -7.60
C LYS A 215 -10.73 -29.89 -9.01
N LYS A 216 -9.56 -29.47 -9.50
CA LYS A 216 -9.04 -29.91 -10.81
C LYS A 216 -8.85 -31.44 -10.86
N GLN A 217 -8.33 -32.03 -9.79
CA GLN A 217 -8.20 -33.50 -9.68
C GLN A 217 -9.57 -34.19 -9.68
N LEU A 218 -10.55 -33.64 -8.95
CA LEU A 218 -11.91 -34.18 -8.92
C LEU A 218 -12.59 -34.10 -10.28
N ILE A 219 -12.51 -32.95 -10.96
CA ILE A 219 -13.01 -32.75 -12.33
C ILE A 219 -12.36 -33.75 -13.29
N GLY A 220 -11.04 -33.90 -13.23
CA GLY A 220 -10.30 -34.87 -14.05
C GLY A 220 -10.73 -36.32 -13.80
N SER A 221 -10.94 -36.68 -12.52
CA SER A 221 -11.43 -38.00 -12.12
C SER A 221 -12.86 -38.28 -12.63
N ILE A 222 -13.76 -37.30 -12.52
CA ILE A 222 -15.13 -37.39 -13.05
C ILE A 222 -15.11 -37.55 -14.57
N LYS A 223 -14.28 -36.77 -15.27
CA LYS A 223 -14.14 -36.87 -16.74
C LYS A 223 -13.59 -38.23 -17.18
N LYS A 224 -12.62 -38.80 -16.44
CA LYS A 224 -11.97 -40.07 -16.78
C LYS A 224 -12.81 -41.30 -16.42
N HIS A 225 -13.52 -41.26 -15.30
CA HIS A 225 -14.27 -42.39 -14.76
C HIS A 225 -15.69 -42.01 -14.33
N PRO A 226 -16.55 -41.54 -15.25
CA PRO A 226 -17.85 -40.98 -14.90
C PRO A 226 -18.78 -41.99 -14.21
N PHE A 227 -18.74 -43.27 -14.61
CA PHE A 227 -19.59 -44.32 -14.03
C PHE A 227 -19.23 -44.68 -12.58
N LEU A 228 -17.95 -44.63 -12.19
CA LEU A 228 -17.53 -44.89 -10.81
C LEU A 228 -18.08 -43.82 -9.86
N HIS A 229 -18.08 -42.56 -10.30
CA HIS A 229 -18.67 -41.45 -9.55
C HIS A 229 -20.19 -41.50 -9.51
N LEU A 230 -20.84 -42.04 -10.55
CA LEU A 230 -22.29 -42.27 -10.60
C LEU A 230 -22.76 -43.28 -9.53
N LEU A 231 -21.97 -44.35 -9.30
CA LEU A 231 -22.29 -45.45 -8.38
C LEU A 231 -22.02 -45.09 -6.90
N HIS A 232 -21.06 -44.21 -6.63
CA HIS A 232 -20.70 -43.77 -5.28
C HIS A 232 -21.32 -42.41 -4.92
N ARG A 233 -22.65 -42.30 -4.92
CA ARG A 233 -23.39 -41.08 -4.53
C ARG A 233 -23.21 -40.67 -3.04
N LYS A 234 -22.58 -41.52 -2.22
CA LYS A 234 -22.13 -41.14 -0.86
C LYS A 234 -20.77 -40.48 -0.95
N TRP A 235 -20.81 -39.16 -1.04
CA TRP A 235 -19.70 -38.23 -0.89
C TRP A 235 -18.70 -38.71 0.17
N ARG A 236 -17.47 -39.02 -0.24
CA ARG A 236 -16.35 -38.92 0.69
C ARG A 236 -16.00 -37.43 0.82
N PRO A 237 -15.68 -36.95 2.03
CA PRO A 237 -15.05 -35.63 2.18
C PRO A 237 -13.85 -35.57 1.23
N LEU A 238 -13.62 -34.40 0.62
CA LEU A 238 -12.39 -34.14 -0.12
C LEU A 238 -11.21 -34.62 0.75
N PRO A 239 -10.20 -35.31 0.17
CA PRO A 239 -8.99 -35.56 0.93
C PRO A 239 -8.46 -34.20 1.38
N ASP A 240 -8.30 -34.05 2.70
CA ASP A 240 -7.64 -32.90 3.30
C ASP A 240 -6.25 -32.84 2.68
N GLY A 241 -6.13 -32.02 1.63
CA GLY A 241 -4.87 -31.71 1.01
C GLY A 241 -4.08 -30.91 2.03
N LYS A 242 -3.36 -31.61 2.90
CA LYS A 242 -2.25 -31.02 3.63
C LYS A 242 -1.24 -30.58 2.56
N CYS A 243 -1.41 -29.36 2.08
CA CYS A 243 -0.32 -28.60 1.50
C CYS A 243 0.69 -28.44 2.62
N ASP A 244 1.83 -29.12 2.50
CA ASP A 244 2.96 -28.92 3.39
C ASP A 244 3.33 -27.44 3.33
N ALA A 245 2.94 -26.72 4.38
CA ALA A 245 3.15 -25.29 4.50
C ALA A 245 4.66 -25.03 4.44
N LEU A 246 5.12 -24.38 3.37
CA LEU A 246 6.45 -23.80 3.34
C LEU A 246 6.59 -22.89 4.55
N PRO A 247 7.67 -23.00 5.34
CA PRO A 247 7.81 -22.22 6.55
C PRO A 247 7.87 -20.74 6.19
N LEU A 248 6.86 -20.01 6.65
CA LEU A 248 6.76 -18.56 6.67
C LEU A 248 7.93 -17.96 7.46
N ARG A 249 9.10 -17.85 6.84
CA ARG A 249 10.13 -16.93 7.31
C ARG A 249 9.85 -15.56 6.71
N ALA A 250 8.90 -14.85 7.32
CA ALA A 250 9.02 -13.40 7.34
C ALA A 250 10.33 -13.10 8.06
N ALA A 251 11.39 -12.81 7.31
CA ALA A 251 12.62 -12.31 7.89
C ALA A 251 12.23 -11.04 8.65
N LYS A 252 12.28 -11.10 9.99
CA LYS A 252 11.88 -10.00 10.87
C LYS A 252 12.55 -8.73 10.39
N LEU A 253 11.76 -7.77 9.92
CA LEU A 253 12.32 -6.56 9.34
C LEU A 253 12.91 -5.70 10.46
N SER A 254 14.21 -5.41 10.37
CA SER A 254 14.84 -4.40 11.21
C SER A 254 14.28 -3.03 10.82
N LEU A 255 13.60 -2.38 11.76
CA LEU A 255 13.09 -1.02 11.58
C LEU A 255 14.26 -0.03 11.51
N PRO A 256 14.16 1.05 10.71
CA PRO A 256 15.08 2.17 10.84
C PRO A 256 15.04 2.72 12.27
N GLN A 257 16.21 3.02 12.83
CA GLN A 257 16.41 3.52 14.19
C GLN A 257 17.02 4.93 14.14
N SER A 258 16.78 5.71 15.20
CA SER A 258 17.26 7.10 15.31
C SER A 258 18.79 7.23 15.21
N GLY A 259 19.55 6.21 15.65
CA GLY A 259 21.01 6.16 15.57
C GLY A 259 21.59 5.48 14.32
N ASP A 260 20.76 5.00 13.40
CA ASP A 260 21.25 4.40 12.16
C ASP A 260 21.89 5.47 11.25
N SER A 261 22.93 5.06 10.53
CA SER A 261 23.49 5.86 9.44
C SER A 261 22.46 6.05 8.31
N ASP A 262 22.60 7.10 7.50
CA ASP A 262 21.65 7.37 6.41
C ASP A 262 21.55 6.21 5.40
N LEU A 263 22.66 5.49 5.19
CA LEU A 263 22.70 4.30 4.35
C LEU A 263 21.90 3.14 4.95
N GLU A 264 21.99 2.90 6.26
CA GLU A 264 21.22 1.84 6.93
C GLU A 264 19.72 2.18 6.94
N VAL A 265 19.39 3.45 7.15
CA VAL A 265 18.02 3.95 7.08
C VAL A 265 17.42 3.70 5.70
N GLU A 266 18.16 4.06 4.64
CA GLU A 266 17.75 3.81 3.25
C GLU A 266 17.53 2.31 3.01
N GLN A 267 18.50 1.46 3.35
CA GLN A 267 18.37 0.01 3.17
C GLN A 267 17.15 -0.58 3.90
N ARG A 268 16.89 -0.11 5.12
CA ARG A 268 15.73 -0.57 5.90
C ARG A 268 14.41 -0.04 5.31
N ALA A 269 14.37 1.22 4.86
CA ALA A 269 13.23 1.79 4.16
C ALA A 269 12.91 1.02 2.87
N THR A 270 13.92 0.69 2.06
CA THR A 270 13.78 -0.14 0.86
C THR A 270 13.15 -1.50 1.18
N ARG A 271 13.56 -2.15 2.27
CA ARG A 271 12.99 -3.44 2.67
C ARG A 271 11.51 -3.33 3.07
N VAL A 272 11.13 -2.28 3.78
CA VAL A 272 9.72 -2.02 4.16
C VAL A 272 8.88 -1.78 2.91
N ILE A 273 9.37 -0.95 1.99
CA ILE A 273 8.69 -0.69 0.71
C ILE A 273 8.53 -1.99 -0.09
N ARG A 274 9.58 -2.81 -0.18
CA ARG A 274 9.52 -4.12 -0.84
C ARG A 274 8.47 -5.05 -0.21
N LEU A 275 8.35 -5.07 1.11
CA LEU A 275 7.30 -5.84 1.78
C LEU A 275 5.91 -5.35 1.41
N ALA A 276 5.69 -4.04 1.37
CA ALA A 276 4.42 -3.46 0.93
C ALA A 276 4.08 -3.85 -0.52
N THR A 277 5.06 -3.79 -1.42
CA THR A 277 4.91 -4.25 -2.81
C THR A 277 4.54 -5.74 -2.88
N LEU A 278 5.18 -6.58 -2.07
CA LEU A 278 4.84 -8.02 -2.00
C LEU A 278 3.42 -8.25 -1.48
N CYS A 279 2.94 -7.44 -0.54
CA CYS A 279 1.56 -7.49 -0.07
C CYS A 279 0.58 -7.19 -1.21
N ALA A 280 0.79 -6.09 -1.93
CA ALA A 280 -0.05 -5.69 -3.06
C ALA A 280 -0.07 -6.77 -4.18
N GLN A 281 1.10 -7.33 -4.51
CA GLN A 281 1.21 -8.43 -5.47
C GLN A 281 0.46 -9.69 -5.00
N SER A 282 0.56 -10.01 -3.71
CA SER A 282 -0.13 -11.17 -3.12
C SER A 282 -1.66 -10.98 -3.14
N GLN A 283 -2.15 -9.77 -2.84
CA GLN A 283 -3.58 -9.44 -2.97
C GLN A 283 -4.09 -9.62 -4.40
N LYS A 284 -3.33 -9.13 -5.40
CA LYS A 284 -3.68 -9.32 -6.81
C LYS A 284 -3.74 -10.81 -7.18
N ARG A 285 -2.76 -11.59 -6.75
CA ARG A 285 -2.73 -13.05 -6.97
C ARG A 285 -3.93 -13.75 -6.34
N ILE A 286 -4.35 -13.34 -5.14
CA ILE A 286 -5.55 -13.90 -4.49
C ILE A 286 -6.80 -13.65 -5.33
N LEU A 287 -6.98 -12.44 -5.87
CA LEU A 287 -8.13 -12.14 -6.73
C LEU A 287 -8.14 -13.01 -7.99
N ASP A 288 -6.98 -13.25 -8.59
CA ASP A 288 -6.85 -14.12 -9.75
C ASP A 288 -7.15 -15.60 -9.40
N LEU A 289 -6.69 -16.07 -8.23
CA LEU A 289 -6.97 -17.42 -7.73
C LEU A 289 -8.45 -17.60 -7.38
N GLU A 290 -9.09 -16.62 -6.74
CA GLU A 290 -10.54 -16.66 -6.46
C GLU A 290 -11.36 -16.76 -7.74
N ARG A 291 -10.94 -16.06 -8.82
CA ARG A 291 -11.56 -16.17 -10.14
C ARG A 291 -11.36 -17.57 -10.76
N ASP A 292 -10.17 -18.16 -10.68
CA ASP A 292 -9.94 -19.54 -11.15
C ASP A 292 -10.78 -20.54 -10.34
N LEU A 293 -10.81 -20.40 -9.01
CA LEU A 293 -11.62 -21.24 -8.13
C LEU A 293 -13.11 -21.17 -8.47
N ALA A 294 -13.64 -19.97 -8.75
CA ALA A 294 -15.02 -19.79 -9.20
C ALA A 294 -15.28 -20.51 -10.53
N SER A 295 -14.38 -20.36 -11.50
CA SER A 295 -14.44 -21.06 -12.80
C SER A 295 -14.45 -22.58 -12.66
N GLN A 296 -13.54 -23.14 -11.84
CA GLN A 296 -13.51 -24.59 -11.57
C GLN A 296 -14.79 -25.07 -10.86
N SER A 297 -15.38 -24.23 -10.01
CA SER A 297 -16.63 -24.57 -9.32
C SER A 297 -17.80 -24.65 -10.30
N GLU A 298 -17.89 -23.72 -11.25
CA GLU A 298 -18.90 -23.72 -12.29
C GLU A 298 -18.78 -24.95 -13.20
N GLU A 299 -17.56 -25.28 -13.63
CA GLU A 299 -17.31 -26.49 -14.44
C GLU A 299 -17.72 -27.78 -13.70
N LEU A 300 -17.41 -27.87 -12.40
CA LEU A 300 -17.78 -29.02 -11.60
C LEU A 300 -19.30 -29.15 -11.45
N VAL A 301 -20.01 -28.03 -11.26
CA VAL A 301 -21.48 -28.01 -11.22
C VAL A 301 -22.05 -28.49 -12.54
N ASP A 302 -21.60 -27.97 -13.68
CA ASP A 302 -22.07 -28.38 -15.01
C ASP A 302 -21.86 -29.88 -15.28
N LEU A 303 -20.69 -30.42 -14.91
CA LEU A 303 -20.42 -31.85 -15.04
C LEU A 303 -21.39 -32.71 -14.21
N GLN A 304 -21.79 -32.22 -13.04
CA GLN A 304 -22.74 -32.91 -12.17
C GLN A 304 -24.18 -32.80 -12.66
N THR A 305 -24.64 -31.60 -13.01
CA THR A 305 -26.03 -31.34 -13.37
C THR A 305 -26.38 -31.79 -14.77
N ASN A 306 -25.48 -31.67 -15.75
CA ASN A 306 -25.78 -32.01 -17.14
C ASN A 306 -25.20 -33.36 -17.54
N ARG A 307 -23.93 -33.63 -17.24
CA ARG A 307 -23.28 -34.83 -17.81
C ARG A 307 -23.61 -36.11 -17.03
N LEU A 308 -23.53 -36.06 -15.70
CA LEU A 308 -23.85 -37.22 -14.86
C LEU A 308 -25.37 -37.51 -14.82
N SER A 309 -26.22 -36.48 -14.85
CA SER A 309 -27.68 -36.68 -14.90
C SER A 309 -28.14 -37.40 -16.17
N ILE A 310 -27.65 -36.99 -17.34
CA ILE A 310 -27.95 -37.63 -18.64
C ILE A 310 -27.44 -39.07 -18.65
N LEU A 311 -26.24 -39.32 -18.10
CA LEU A 311 -25.70 -40.68 -17.99
C LEU A 311 -26.55 -41.56 -17.05
N TRP A 312 -27.02 -41.01 -15.93
CA TRP A 312 -27.91 -41.71 -15.01
C TRP A 312 -29.24 -42.07 -15.67
N GLU A 313 -29.86 -41.12 -16.38
CA GLU A 313 -31.11 -41.37 -17.11
C GLU A 313 -30.95 -42.51 -18.12
N LYS A 314 -29.84 -42.53 -18.87
CA LYS A 314 -29.53 -43.64 -19.79
C LYS A 314 -29.34 -44.97 -19.07
N VAL A 315 -28.66 -44.99 -17.93
CA VAL A 315 -28.46 -46.22 -17.12
C VAL A 315 -29.79 -46.73 -16.56
N VAL A 316 -30.65 -45.84 -16.05
CA VAL A 316 -31.98 -46.20 -15.55
C VAL A 316 -32.87 -46.74 -16.67
N ASN A 317 -32.89 -46.09 -17.84
CA ASN A 317 -33.64 -46.57 -18.99
C ASN A 317 -33.16 -47.95 -19.46
N LEU A 318 -31.85 -48.19 -19.47
CA LEU A 318 -31.28 -49.49 -19.80
C LEU A 318 -31.65 -50.56 -18.77
N ALA A 319 -31.59 -50.24 -17.48
CA ALA A 319 -31.99 -51.15 -16.41
C ALA A 319 -33.49 -51.50 -16.47
N LEU A 320 -34.35 -50.53 -16.76
CA LEU A 320 -35.79 -50.74 -16.99
C LEU A 320 -36.04 -51.63 -18.20
N PHE A 321 -35.30 -51.42 -19.30
CA PHE A 321 -35.41 -52.25 -20.51
C PHE A 321 -35.07 -53.71 -20.23
N TRP A 322 -33.92 -53.98 -19.58
CA TRP A 322 -33.53 -55.36 -19.23
C TRP A 322 -34.42 -55.98 -18.16
N GLY A 323 -34.86 -55.20 -17.16
CA GLY A 323 -35.85 -55.65 -16.18
C GLY A 323 -37.15 -56.09 -16.85
N GLY A 324 -37.66 -55.28 -17.79
CA GLY A 324 -38.81 -55.59 -18.63
C GLY A 324 -38.61 -56.86 -19.47
N LEU A 325 -37.47 -56.99 -20.12
CA LEU A 325 -37.11 -58.18 -20.91
C LEU A 325 -37.10 -59.45 -20.07
N VAL A 326 -36.48 -59.43 -18.89
CA VAL A 326 -36.42 -60.58 -17.98
C VAL A 326 -37.82 -60.95 -17.48
N THR A 327 -38.64 -59.96 -17.11
CA THR A 327 -40.04 -60.23 -16.72
C THR A 327 -40.85 -60.82 -17.86
N PHE A 328 -40.65 -60.35 -19.10
CA PHE A 328 -41.32 -60.87 -20.28
C PHE A 328 -40.88 -62.30 -20.64
N LEU A 329 -39.59 -62.59 -20.56
CA LEU A 329 -39.05 -63.94 -20.77
C LEU A 329 -39.52 -64.91 -19.68
N GLY A 330 -39.58 -64.46 -18.41
CA GLY A 330 -40.15 -65.26 -17.32
C GLY A 330 -41.64 -65.55 -17.54
N PHE A 331 -42.39 -64.59 -18.08
CA PHE A 331 -43.79 -64.79 -18.45
C PHE A 331 -43.95 -65.81 -19.60
N ILE A 332 -43.11 -65.73 -20.64
CA ILE A 332 -43.11 -66.72 -21.73
C ILE A 332 -42.76 -68.11 -21.21
N TYR A 333 -41.75 -68.22 -20.36
CA TYR A 333 -41.34 -69.49 -19.75
C TYR A 333 -42.49 -70.11 -18.94
N TRP A 334 -43.15 -69.32 -18.10
CA TRP A 334 -44.32 -69.75 -17.33
C TRP A 334 -45.48 -70.22 -18.21
N MET A 335 -45.72 -69.55 -19.35
CA MET A 335 -46.74 -69.94 -20.33
C MET A 335 -46.39 -71.23 -21.10
N LEU A 336 -45.12 -71.65 -21.15
CA LEU A 336 -44.67 -72.88 -21.79
C LEU A 336 -44.65 -74.09 -20.85
N GLU A 337 -44.74 -73.86 -19.54
CA GLU A 337 -44.85 -74.90 -18.49
C GLU A 337 -46.31 -75.28 -18.16
N LEU A 338 -47.28 -74.54 -18.72
CA LEU A 338 -48.72 -74.78 -18.67
C LEU A 338 -49.18 -75.49 -19.96
#